data_AF-A0A7G9BFR9-F1
#
_entry.id   AF-A0A7G9BFR9-F1
#
_cell.length_a   1.000
_cell.length_b   1.000
_cell.length_c   1.000
_cell.angle_alpha   90.00
_cell.angle_beta   90.00
_cell.angle_gamma   90.00
#
_symmetry.space_group_name_H-M   'P 1'
#
loop_
_entity.id
_entity.type
_entity.pdbx_description
1 polymer ?
#
loop_
_entity_poly.entity_id
_entity_poly.type
_entity_poly.pdbx_seq_one_letter_code
_entity_poly.pdbx_strand_id
1 'polypeptide(L)'
;MRSNHLFFPWCICLTIFSVISCNNPITKNLFKGKYAHERYEEQLKAAGLGNTILFSHWQKAAKESLLQPQTITIPYQEKGFFTAENPQATGFVFDARQGEYLQVLIEKHSKDSVKLFIDLFQLIDDMSSERKHLISIDTLSDTLAYEIKTDGTYLLRIQPELLASISYNVKITAEPSLASPVASSARANFGSFFGDGRDAGVRKHEGVDIFAKRLTPVVAAASGRVSRVGTNNLGGKVVWLKPADRNITLYYAHLDSQLVTGGHEVSRGDTIGLMGNTGNAQTTAPHLHFGIYTANGAVDPMPFLKPDKSSPPKILVNNFSPGDTVRILTKPNRYALGIIQAAMKNSYRIVLPEGINTTIDQRQVSTLKSPLRTHKLKETQLLYHQPDSSAAHVSELLEGTVIDIFAESNSYYFIKKNDRSGWISK
;
A
#
# COMPACT_ATOMS: atom_id res chain seq x y z
N MET A 1 -36.76 50.59 -64.19
CA MET A 1 -36.91 51.76 -63.28
C MET A 1 -36.79 51.27 -61.84
N ARG A 2 -36.05 52.03 -61.01
CA ARG A 2 -35.88 52.00 -59.54
C ARG A 2 -37.12 51.47 -58.78
N SER A 3 -37.08 50.83 -57.60
CA SER A 3 -36.17 50.96 -56.44
C SER A 3 -36.46 49.93 -55.33
N ASN A 4 -35.41 49.61 -54.57
CA ASN A 4 -35.32 49.45 -53.11
C ASN A 4 -36.18 48.40 -52.35
N HIS A 5 -35.52 47.55 -51.56
CA HIS A 5 -35.38 47.63 -50.08
C HIS A 5 -34.67 46.34 -49.58
N LEU A 6 -33.43 46.45 -49.11
CA LEU A 6 -33.04 46.32 -47.69
C LEU A 6 -33.48 45.00 -47.00
N PHE A 7 -32.55 44.05 -46.89
CA PHE A 7 -32.59 43.00 -45.86
C PHE A 7 -31.33 43.09 -45.00
N PHE A 8 -31.55 43.43 -43.73
CA PHE A 8 -30.56 43.46 -42.64
C PHE A 8 -30.48 42.07 -42.00
N PRO A 9 -29.32 41.63 -41.49
CA PRO A 9 -29.10 40.27 -41.03
C PRO A 9 -29.58 40.09 -39.58
N TRP A 10 -30.18 38.94 -39.27
CA TRP A 10 -30.43 38.54 -37.89
C TRP A 10 -29.60 37.32 -37.53
N CYS A 11 -28.56 37.58 -36.73
CA CYS A 11 -27.81 36.60 -35.97
C CYS A 11 -28.74 35.87 -35.00
N ILE A 12 -28.96 34.58 -35.22
CA ILE A 12 -29.54 33.71 -34.20
C ILE A 12 -28.39 33.10 -33.41
N CYS A 13 -28.18 33.65 -32.20
CA CYS A 13 -27.35 33.07 -31.16
C CYS A 13 -27.90 31.70 -30.75
N LEU A 14 -27.17 30.63 -31.07
CA LEU A 14 -27.36 29.31 -30.47
C LEU A 14 -26.73 29.32 -29.07
N THR A 15 -27.53 29.62 -28.06
CA THR A 15 -27.17 29.44 -26.65
C THR A 15 -27.16 27.94 -26.32
N ILE A 16 -25.97 27.37 -26.20
CA ILE A 16 -25.71 26.03 -25.68
C ILE A 16 -25.95 26.07 -24.17
N PHE A 17 -27.05 25.48 -23.71
CA PHE A 17 -27.27 25.19 -22.29
C PHE A 17 -26.38 24.00 -21.88
N SER A 18 -25.21 24.31 -21.34
CA SER A 18 -24.36 23.36 -20.63
C SER A 18 -24.92 23.13 -19.22
N VAL A 19 -25.59 21.99 -19.00
CA VAL A 19 -25.93 21.52 -17.66
C VAL A 19 -24.71 20.77 -17.11
N ILE A 20 -23.95 21.45 -16.25
CA ILE A 20 -22.83 20.90 -15.49
C ILE A 20 -23.42 19.98 -14.41
N SER A 21 -23.23 18.66 -14.56
CA SER A 21 -23.46 17.69 -13.50
C SER A 21 -22.12 17.18 -12.99
N CYS A 22 -21.60 17.81 -11.94
CA CYS A 22 -20.44 17.34 -11.19
C CYS A 22 -20.89 16.49 -10.00
N ASN A 23 -20.64 15.18 -10.05
CA ASN A 23 -20.03 14.39 -8.98
C ASN A 23 -20.10 12.90 -9.33
N ASN A 24 -18.95 12.34 -9.74
CA ASN A 24 -18.54 10.95 -9.51
C ASN A 24 -17.14 10.75 -10.11
N PRO A 25 -16.09 10.49 -9.30
CA PRO A 25 -14.79 10.14 -9.84
C PRO A 25 -14.66 8.61 -9.86
N ILE A 26 -15.54 7.89 -10.57
CA ILE A 26 -15.34 6.47 -10.91
C ILE A 26 -16.09 6.22 -12.22
N THR A 27 -15.32 6.08 -13.31
CA THR A 27 -15.48 5.11 -14.42
C THR A 27 -14.89 5.71 -15.70
N LYS A 28 -13.74 5.17 -16.13
CA LYS A 28 -13.55 4.59 -17.48
C LYS A 28 -12.17 3.97 -17.59
N ASN A 29 -12.13 2.71 -17.18
CA ASN A 29 -11.11 1.74 -17.55
C ASN A 29 -11.39 1.27 -18.99
N LEU A 30 -11.18 2.14 -20.00
CA LEU A 30 -11.42 1.78 -21.41
C LEU A 30 -10.43 2.37 -22.42
N PHE A 31 -9.24 2.75 -21.96
CA PHE A 31 -8.03 2.77 -22.78
C PHE A 31 -6.95 2.06 -21.97
N LYS A 32 -6.22 1.11 -22.57
CA LYS A 32 -4.94 0.63 -22.04
C LYS A 32 -3.94 1.79 -22.10
N GLY A 33 -4.14 2.81 -21.27
CA GLY A 33 -3.16 3.84 -21.01
C GLY A 33 -2.03 3.19 -20.21
N LYS A 34 -0.79 3.52 -20.57
CA LYS A 34 0.39 3.12 -19.79
C LYS A 34 0.25 3.61 -18.35
N TYR A 35 0.74 2.84 -17.38
CA TYR A 35 0.73 3.20 -15.96
C TYR A 35 1.53 4.49 -15.70
N ALA A 36 1.34 5.17 -14.56
CA ALA A 36 1.98 6.47 -14.31
C ALA A 36 3.50 6.40 -14.41
N HIS A 37 4.09 5.36 -13.82
CA HIS A 37 5.52 5.06 -13.95
C HIS A 37 5.95 4.83 -15.41
N GLU A 38 5.24 3.98 -16.16
CA GLU A 38 5.57 3.65 -17.56
C GLU A 38 5.45 4.87 -18.48
N ARG A 39 4.44 5.73 -18.25
CA ARG A 39 4.31 7.01 -18.98
C ARG A 39 5.52 7.89 -18.76
N TYR A 40 6.01 7.98 -17.52
CA TYR A 40 7.20 8.76 -17.21
C TYR A 40 8.46 8.16 -17.84
N GLU A 41 8.60 6.84 -17.85
CA GLU A 41 9.70 6.16 -18.54
C GLU A 41 9.75 6.52 -20.05
N GLU A 42 8.60 6.54 -20.73
CA GLU A 42 8.52 6.95 -22.13
C GLU A 42 8.83 8.43 -22.33
N GLN A 43 8.43 9.30 -21.39
CA GLN A 43 8.79 10.72 -21.42
C GLN A 43 10.30 10.91 -21.33
N LEU A 44 10.98 10.15 -20.46
CA LEU A 44 12.44 10.17 -20.38
C LEU A 44 13.10 9.71 -21.69
N LYS A 45 12.60 8.63 -22.30
CA LYS A 45 13.09 8.17 -23.61
C LYS A 45 12.88 9.23 -24.70
N ALA A 46 11.68 9.82 -24.77
CA ALA A 46 11.35 10.88 -25.72
C ALA A 46 12.18 12.15 -25.53
N ALA A 47 12.58 12.45 -24.29
CA ALA A 47 13.49 13.54 -23.96
C ALA A 47 14.98 13.23 -24.25
N GLY A 48 15.30 12.06 -24.83
CA GLY A 48 16.66 11.66 -25.17
C GLY A 48 17.46 11.08 -24.02
N LEU A 49 16.85 10.83 -22.85
CA LEU A 49 17.54 10.30 -21.67
C LEU A 49 17.62 8.76 -21.65
N GLY A 50 16.96 8.07 -22.59
CA GLY A 50 16.83 6.61 -22.59
C GLY A 50 18.13 5.80 -22.66
N ASN A 51 19.24 6.41 -23.11
CA ASN A 51 20.56 5.77 -23.19
C ASN A 51 21.55 6.27 -22.12
N THR A 52 21.08 7.04 -21.14
CA THR A 52 21.93 7.59 -20.07
C THR A 52 22.12 6.58 -18.94
N ILE A 53 23.27 6.67 -18.24
CA ILE A 53 23.53 5.87 -17.02
C ILE A 53 22.45 6.15 -15.97
N LEU A 54 22.04 7.41 -15.83
CA LEU A 54 21.03 7.84 -14.88
C LEU A 54 19.67 7.17 -15.13
N PHE A 55 19.22 7.13 -16.38
CA PHE A 55 18.01 6.40 -16.77
C PHE A 55 18.12 4.90 -16.52
N SER A 56 19.24 4.29 -16.89
CA SER A 56 19.52 2.87 -16.64
C SER A 56 19.46 2.53 -15.15
N HIS A 57 20.05 3.37 -14.29
CA HIS A 57 19.98 3.21 -12.83
C HIS A 57 18.54 3.34 -12.31
N TRP A 58 17.77 4.30 -12.81
CA TRP A 58 16.37 4.47 -12.41
C TRP A 58 15.50 3.27 -12.81
N GLN A 59 15.66 2.74 -14.03
CA GLN A 59 14.98 1.52 -14.45
C GLN A 59 15.44 0.29 -13.64
N LYS A 60 16.74 0.18 -13.37
CA LYS A 60 17.30 -0.91 -12.56
C LYS A 60 16.71 -0.88 -11.15
N ALA A 61 16.69 0.28 -10.49
CA ALA A 61 16.07 0.44 -9.17
C ALA A 61 14.59 0.04 -9.19
N ALA A 62 13.84 0.46 -10.22
CA ALA A 62 12.45 0.07 -10.43
C ALA A 62 12.29 -1.46 -10.47
N LYS A 63 13.14 -2.15 -11.23
CA LYS A 63 13.13 -3.61 -11.38
C LYS A 63 13.56 -4.31 -10.09
N GLU A 64 14.63 -3.86 -9.45
CA GLU A 64 15.15 -4.45 -8.21
C GLU A 64 14.16 -4.31 -7.05
N SER A 65 13.43 -3.20 -6.95
CA SER A 65 12.37 -3.04 -5.94
C SER A 65 11.26 -4.10 -6.07
N LEU A 66 11.01 -4.61 -7.28
CA LEU A 66 10.08 -5.70 -7.50
C LEU A 66 10.74 -7.07 -7.26
N LEU A 67 12.02 -7.25 -7.58
CA LEU A 67 12.73 -8.53 -7.41
C LEU A 67 13.09 -8.82 -5.95
N GLN A 68 13.42 -7.79 -5.17
CA GLN A 68 13.83 -7.88 -3.77
C GLN A 68 13.00 -6.94 -2.89
N PRO A 69 11.66 -7.10 -2.85
CA PRO A 69 10.81 -6.26 -2.04
C PRO A 69 11.03 -6.57 -0.56
N GLN A 70 10.80 -5.58 0.29
CA GLN A 70 10.76 -5.77 1.73
C GLN A 70 9.45 -6.46 2.12
N THR A 71 9.53 -7.58 2.80
CA THR A 71 8.36 -8.21 3.42
C THR A 71 7.86 -7.38 4.59
N ILE A 72 6.58 -7.04 4.58
CA ILE A 72 5.90 -6.31 5.66
C ILE A 72 4.60 -7.02 6.05
N THR A 73 4.08 -6.67 7.22
CA THR A 73 2.73 -7.04 7.64
C THR A 73 1.90 -5.76 7.79
N ILE A 74 0.74 -5.72 7.15
CA ILE A 74 -0.20 -4.60 7.31
C ILE A 74 -1.03 -4.78 8.59
N PRO A 75 -1.29 -3.70 9.36
CA PRO A 75 -0.98 -2.31 9.05
C PRO A 75 0.49 -1.95 9.27
N TYR A 76 1.04 -1.14 8.37
CA TYR A 76 2.45 -0.79 8.32
C TYR A 76 2.64 0.73 8.13
N GLN A 77 3.73 1.28 8.68
CA GLN A 77 4.19 2.62 8.32
C GLN A 77 5.71 2.77 8.40
N GLU A 78 6.25 3.65 7.57
CA GLU A 78 7.64 4.11 7.64
C GLU A 78 7.76 5.58 7.25
N LYS A 79 8.84 6.23 7.69
CA LYS A 79 9.31 7.51 7.13
C LYS A 79 10.56 7.25 6.31
N GLY A 80 10.51 7.52 5.01
CA GLY A 80 11.63 7.30 4.11
C GLY A 80 12.17 8.58 3.50
N PHE A 81 13.30 8.43 2.81
CA PHE A 81 13.94 9.50 2.04
C PHE A 81 14.54 8.91 0.77
N PHE A 82 14.31 9.61 -0.34
CA PHE A 82 15.00 9.36 -1.61
C PHE A 82 15.91 10.54 -1.92
N THR A 83 17.07 10.27 -2.52
CA THR A 83 18.07 11.28 -2.86
C THR A 83 18.20 11.44 -4.37
N ALA A 84 18.49 12.66 -4.83
CA ALA A 84 18.60 12.96 -6.26
C ALA A 84 19.83 12.29 -6.92
N GLU A 85 20.88 12.07 -6.14
CA GLU A 85 22.19 11.55 -6.58
C GLU A 85 22.15 10.05 -6.90
N ASN A 86 21.20 9.33 -6.29
CA ASN A 86 21.08 7.89 -6.46
C ASN A 86 19.62 7.51 -6.78
N PRO A 87 19.31 7.20 -8.05
CA PRO A 87 17.99 6.72 -8.41
C PRO A 87 17.61 5.47 -7.61
N GLN A 88 16.51 5.57 -6.87
CA GLN A 88 16.07 4.56 -5.92
C GLN A 88 14.60 4.24 -6.13
N ALA A 89 14.21 3.04 -5.70
CA ALA A 89 12.82 2.62 -5.58
C ALA A 89 12.69 1.70 -4.38
N THR A 90 11.55 1.78 -3.71
CA THR A 90 11.22 0.89 -2.59
C THR A 90 10.09 -0.04 -3.01
N GLY A 91 10.25 -1.33 -2.76
CA GLY A 91 9.20 -2.32 -2.93
C GLY A 91 8.81 -2.93 -1.59
N PHE A 92 7.52 -3.16 -1.40
CA PHE A 92 6.96 -3.88 -0.27
C PHE A 92 6.16 -5.07 -0.76
N VAL A 93 6.26 -6.20 -0.07
CA VAL A 93 5.42 -7.38 -0.32
C VAL A 93 4.66 -7.74 0.96
N PHE A 94 3.36 -8.00 0.81
CA PHE A 94 2.45 -8.31 1.92
C PHE A 94 1.24 -9.12 1.47
N ASP A 95 0.67 -9.86 2.40
CA ASP A 95 -0.58 -10.60 2.17
C ASP A 95 -1.80 -9.71 2.40
N ALA A 96 -2.81 -9.87 1.55
CA ALA A 96 -4.10 -9.25 1.73
C ALA A 96 -5.23 -10.22 1.40
N ARG A 97 -6.37 -10.06 2.07
CA ARG A 97 -7.55 -10.92 1.93
C ARG A 97 -8.62 -10.26 1.09
N GLN A 98 -9.34 -11.07 0.31
CA GLN A 98 -10.52 -10.66 -0.44
C GLN A 98 -11.47 -9.89 0.46
N GLY A 99 -11.96 -8.75 -0.02
CA GLY A 99 -12.86 -7.89 0.72
C GLY A 99 -12.18 -6.84 1.57
N GLU A 100 -10.86 -6.92 1.78
CA GLU A 100 -10.11 -5.80 2.37
C GLU A 100 -10.06 -4.63 1.39
N TYR A 101 -10.22 -3.41 1.91
CA TYR A 101 -10.03 -2.19 1.15
C TYR A 101 -8.65 -1.60 1.47
N LEU A 102 -7.65 -1.92 0.66
CA LEU A 102 -6.28 -1.46 0.84
C LEU A 102 -6.22 0.06 0.69
N GLN A 103 -5.56 0.71 1.64
CA GLN A 103 -5.32 2.14 1.71
C GLN A 103 -3.81 2.38 1.85
N VAL A 104 -3.22 2.99 0.84
CA VAL A 104 -1.83 3.46 0.86
C VAL A 104 -1.87 4.98 0.87
N LEU A 105 -1.64 5.55 2.06
CA LEU A 105 -1.54 6.99 2.25
C LEU A 105 -0.06 7.40 2.21
N ILE A 106 0.26 8.39 1.38
CA ILE A 106 1.60 8.94 1.27
C ILE A 106 1.56 10.45 1.51
N GLU A 107 2.24 10.88 2.56
CA GLU A 107 2.55 12.29 2.78
C GLU A 107 3.99 12.53 2.31
N LYS A 108 4.21 13.49 1.42
CA LYS A 108 5.56 13.82 0.92
C LYS A 108 5.95 15.24 1.25
N HIS A 109 7.25 15.47 1.35
CA HIS A 109 7.83 16.81 1.48
C HIS A 109 9.06 16.94 0.57
N SER A 110 9.03 17.95 -0.29
CA SER A 110 10.14 18.32 -1.18
C SER A 110 10.06 19.82 -1.49
N LYS A 111 11.21 20.41 -1.87
CA LYS A 111 11.29 21.81 -2.31
C LYS A 111 10.66 21.99 -3.69
N ASP A 112 10.81 20.99 -4.55
CA ASP A 112 10.35 21.02 -5.94
C ASP A 112 9.04 20.23 -6.07
N SER A 113 8.31 20.49 -7.16
CA SER A 113 7.10 19.71 -7.50
C SER A 113 7.51 18.34 -8.05
N VAL A 114 7.86 17.44 -7.13
CA VAL A 114 8.38 16.10 -7.45
C VAL A 114 7.25 15.10 -7.60
N LYS A 115 7.30 14.26 -8.65
CA LYS A 115 6.43 13.09 -8.77
C LYS A 115 6.94 11.89 -7.98
N LEU A 116 6.00 11.14 -7.42
CA LEU A 116 6.21 9.83 -6.82
C LEU A 116 5.21 8.89 -7.48
N PHE A 117 5.70 7.80 -8.03
CA PHE A 117 4.90 6.76 -8.67
C PHE A 117 4.65 5.67 -7.64
N ILE A 118 3.38 5.29 -7.50
CA ILE A 118 2.95 4.24 -6.59
C ILE A 118 2.20 3.20 -7.41
N ASP A 119 2.76 2.00 -7.50
CA ASP A 119 2.22 0.90 -8.29
C ASP A 119 1.86 -0.26 -7.38
N LEU A 120 0.65 -0.80 -7.55
CA LEU A 120 0.20 -2.02 -6.88
C LEU A 120 0.12 -3.17 -7.88
N PHE A 121 0.72 -4.29 -7.50
CA PHE A 121 0.72 -5.53 -8.25
C PHE A 121 0.14 -6.67 -7.40
N GLN A 122 -0.41 -7.67 -8.07
CA GLN A 122 -0.72 -8.98 -7.50
C GLN A 122 0.28 -10.02 -8.02
N LEU A 123 0.85 -10.83 -7.15
CA LEU A 123 1.64 -11.99 -7.54
C LEU A 123 0.70 -13.10 -8.01
N ILE A 124 0.98 -13.68 -9.18
CA ILE A 124 0.14 -14.73 -9.78
C ILE A 124 0.57 -16.11 -9.26
N ASP A 125 1.87 -16.30 -9.05
CA ASP A 125 2.49 -17.49 -8.49
C ASP A 125 3.75 -17.06 -7.72
N ASP A 126 3.93 -17.60 -6.51
CA ASP A 126 5.08 -17.33 -5.66
C ASP A 126 6.41 -17.76 -6.30
N MET A 127 6.36 -18.68 -7.28
CA MET A 127 7.53 -19.24 -7.95
C MET A 127 7.91 -18.54 -9.26
N SER A 128 6.97 -17.90 -9.97
CA SER A 128 7.18 -17.49 -11.37
C SER A 128 7.65 -16.05 -11.57
N SER A 129 7.72 -15.24 -10.51
CA SER A 129 7.93 -13.78 -10.59
C SER A 129 6.90 -13.03 -11.45
N GLU A 130 5.87 -13.72 -11.98
CA GLU A 130 4.82 -13.15 -12.82
C GLU A 130 3.85 -12.36 -11.95
N ARG A 131 3.53 -11.15 -12.40
CA ARG A 131 2.79 -10.17 -11.63
C ARG A 131 1.77 -9.49 -12.51
N LYS A 132 0.56 -9.35 -12.00
CA LYS A 132 -0.48 -8.55 -12.60
C LYS A 132 -0.43 -7.14 -12.02
N HIS A 133 -0.15 -6.14 -12.85
CA HIS A 133 -0.31 -4.74 -12.45
C HIS A 133 -1.80 -4.41 -12.28
N LEU A 134 -2.18 -3.85 -11.13
CA LEU A 134 -3.57 -3.60 -10.75
C LEU A 134 -3.95 -2.13 -10.91
N ILE A 135 -3.15 -1.24 -10.33
CA ILE A 135 -3.41 0.20 -10.30
C ILE A 135 -2.09 0.95 -10.08
N SER A 136 -1.98 2.10 -10.74
CA SER A 136 -0.86 3.03 -10.63
C SER A 136 -1.41 4.42 -10.34
N ILE A 137 -0.80 5.13 -9.40
CA ILE A 137 -1.04 6.57 -9.20
C ILE A 137 0.28 7.33 -9.30
N ASP A 138 0.17 8.60 -9.68
CA ASP A 138 1.19 9.60 -9.43
C ASP A 138 0.70 10.54 -8.31
N THR A 139 1.60 11.31 -7.72
CA THR A 139 1.29 12.21 -6.59
C THR A 139 0.51 13.47 -6.98
N LEU A 140 -0.36 13.38 -7.99
CA LEU A 140 -1.58 14.20 -8.02
C LEU A 140 -2.58 13.75 -6.94
N SER A 141 -2.45 12.50 -6.46
CA SER A 141 -3.19 11.96 -5.31
C SER A 141 -2.20 11.50 -4.23
N ASP A 142 -2.51 11.82 -2.98
CA ASP A 142 -1.75 11.33 -1.81
C ASP A 142 -2.22 9.96 -1.35
N THR A 143 -3.23 9.37 -2.00
CA THR A 143 -3.83 8.11 -1.60
C THR A 143 -4.06 7.18 -2.79
N LEU A 144 -3.56 5.94 -2.67
CA LEU A 144 -3.95 4.80 -3.50
C LEU A 144 -4.92 3.93 -2.70
N ALA A 145 -6.12 3.73 -3.23
CA ALA A 145 -7.13 2.87 -2.63
C ALA A 145 -7.53 1.76 -3.60
N TYR A 146 -7.59 0.52 -3.12
CA TYR A 146 -7.91 -0.63 -3.96
C TYR A 146 -8.63 -1.72 -3.16
N GLU A 147 -9.77 -2.20 -3.66
CA GLU A 147 -10.47 -3.34 -3.06
C GLU A 147 -9.83 -4.65 -3.50
N ILE A 148 -9.35 -5.41 -2.53
CA ILE A 148 -8.72 -6.71 -2.74
C ILE A 148 -9.77 -7.71 -3.22
N LYS A 149 -9.59 -8.22 -4.44
CA LYS A 149 -10.58 -9.08 -5.11
C LYS A 149 -10.39 -10.56 -4.86
N THR A 150 -9.18 -10.96 -4.47
CA THR A 150 -8.80 -12.35 -4.17
C THR A 150 -7.74 -12.35 -3.09
N ASP A 151 -7.79 -13.33 -2.19
CA ASP A 151 -6.71 -13.60 -1.24
C ASP A 151 -5.40 -13.82 -2.02
N GLY A 152 -4.30 -13.33 -1.47
CA GLY A 152 -2.97 -13.59 -2.02
C GLY A 152 -1.95 -12.54 -1.65
N THR A 153 -0.82 -12.61 -2.35
CA THR A 153 0.35 -11.77 -2.11
C THR A 153 0.34 -10.57 -3.05
N TYR A 154 0.52 -9.38 -2.48
CA TYR A 154 0.53 -8.11 -3.19
C TYR A 154 1.88 -7.43 -3.06
N LEU A 155 2.25 -6.66 -4.08
CA LEU A 155 3.47 -5.88 -4.10
C LEU A 155 3.17 -4.41 -4.36
N LEU A 156 3.68 -3.54 -3.50
CA LEU A 156 3.62 -2.09 -3.67
C LEU A 156 5.01 -1.55 -4.03
N ARG A 157 5.14 -0.85 -5.15
CA ARG A 157 6.36 -0.10 -5.48
C ARG A 157 6.13 1.39 -5.26
N ILE A 158 7.10 2.06 -4.67
CA ILE A 158 7.18 3.51 -4.52
C ILE A 158 8.48 3.98 -5.15
N GLN A 159 8.39 4.88 -6.12
CA GLN A 159 9.57 5.39 -6.83
C GLN A 159 9.40 6.87 -7.19
N PRO A 160 10.37 7.74 -6.87
CA PRO A 160 10.36 9.12 -7.32
C PRO A 160 10.74 9.22 -8.79
N GLU A 161 10.45 10.38 -9.37
CA GLU A 161 11.05 10.75 -10.65
C GLU A 161 12.57 10.96 -10.55
N LEU A 162 13.20 11.14 -11.71
CA LEU A 162 14.66 11.23 -11.82
C LEU A 162 15.18 12.51 -11.16
N LEU A 163 16.33 12.44 -10.48
CA LEU A 163 16.98 13.60 -9.82
C LEU A 163 16.14 14.28 -8.73
N ALA A 164 15.23 13.54 -8.09
CA ALA A 164 14.39 14.06 -7.03
C ALA A 164 14.92 13.72 -5.64
N SER A 165 14.95 14.72 -4.76
CA SER A 165 15.11 14.53 -3.32
C SER A 165 13.78 14.75 -2.61
N ILE A 166 13.32 13.75 -1.86
CA ILE A 166 11.98 13.74 -1.27
C ILE A 166 11.99 12.93 0.02
N SER A 167 11.43 13.50 1.09
CA SER A 167 11.04 12.71 2.26
C SER A 167 9.58 12.32 2.15
N TYR A 168 9.24 11.14 2.66
CA TYR A 168 7.88 10.64 2.64
C TYR A 168 7.52 9.90 3.93
N ASN A 169 6.25 9.97 4.31
CA ASN A 169 5.63 9.07 5.27
C ASN A 169 4.67 8.19 4.48
N VAL A 170 4.83 6.87 4.55
CA VAL A 170 3.86 5.93 3.97
C VAL A 170 3.14 5.19 5.08
N LYS A 171 1.82 5.05 4.94
CA LYS A 171 0.98 4.17 5.75
C LYS A 171 0.27 3.21 4.81
N ILE A 172 0.39 1.92 5.09
CA ILE A 172 -0.24 0.84 4.34
C ILE A 172 -1.19 0.14 5.29
N THR A 173 -2.48 0.24 5.03
CA THR A 173 -3.56 -0.19 5.92
C THR A 173 -4.66 -0.88 5.12
N ALA A 174 -5.54 -1.58 5.79
CA ALA A 174 -6.75 -2.13 5.17
C ALA A 174 -7.98 -1.75 6.01
N GLU A 175 -8.98 -1.24 5.30
CA GLU A 175 -10.27 -0.82 5.84
C GLU A 175 -11.39 -1.79 5.40
N PRO A 176 -12.54 -1.79 6.08
CA PRO A 176 -13.72 -2.51 5.60
C PRO A 176 -14.16 -2.04 4.20
N SER A 177 -14.43 -2.97 3.29
CA SER A 177 -15.04 -2.65 1.99
C SER A 177 -16.58 -2.65 2.02
N LEU A 178 -17.18 -3.11 3.12
CA LEU A 178 -18.61 -3.11 3.41
C LEU A 178 -18.86 -2.40 4.73
N ALA A 179 -19.99 -1.70 4.83
CA ALA A 179 -20.44 -1.18 6.13
C ALA A 179 -20.92 -2.32 7.03
N SER A 180 -20.94 -2.07 8.34
CA SER A 180 -21.61 -2.95 9.30
C SER A 180 -23.06 -3.21 8.85
N PRO A 181 -23.50 -4.47 8.77
CA PRO A 181 -24.89 -4.82 8.42
C PRO A 181 -25.87 -4.63 9.60
N VAL A 182 -25.40 -4.10 10.71
CA VAL A 182 -26.19 -3.73 11.89
C VAL A 182 -26.00 -2.25 12.16
N ALA A 183 -27.09 -1.54 12.48
CA ALA A 183 -27.06 -0.10 12.73
C ALA A 183 -26.02 0.28 13.81
N SER A 184 -25.32 1.39 13.59
CA SER A 184 -24.21 1.86 14.45
C SER A 184 -24.62 2.22 15.88
N SER A 185 -25.91 2.49 16.12
CA SER A 185 -26.44 2.72 17.47
C SER A 185 -26.50 1.46 18.34
N ALA A 186 -26.38 0.28 17.73
CA ALA A 186 -26.46 -1.00 18.42
C ALA A 186 -25.09 -1.46 18.93
N ARG A 187 -25.09 -2.07 20.12
CA ARG A 187 -23.93 -2.85 20.60
C ARG A 187 -23.96 -4.23 19.95
N ALA A 188 -23.38 -4.32 18.75
CA ALA A 188 -23.27 -5.55 17.98
C ALA A 188 -22.00 -6.31 18.35
N ASN A 189 -22.12 -7.63 18.57
CA ASN A 189 -20.99 -8.51 18.85
C ASN A 189 -20.88 -9.58 17.76
N PHE A 190 -19.71 -9.67 17.14
CA PHE A 190 -19.40 -10.72 16.16
C PHE A 190 -19.00 -11.99 16.90
N GLY A 191 -19.54 -13.12 16.47
CA GLY A 191 -19.15 -14.44 16.95
C GLY A 191 -19.58 -15.50 15.94
N SER A 192 -19.33 -16.77 16.25
CA SER A 192 -19.78 -17.88 15.40
C SER A 192 -19.30 -17.67 13.96
N PHE A 193 -17.98 -17.74 13.77
CA PHE A 193 -17.29 -17.22 12.60
C PHE A 193 -17.41 -18.15 11.39
N PHE A 194 -16.98 -17.65 10.24
CA PHE A 194 -16.95 -18.43 9.01
C PHE A 194 -16.08 -19.68 9.20
N GLY A 195 -16.57 -20.82 8.73
CA GLY A 195 -15.88 -22.10 8.87
C GLY A 195 -16.13 -22.84 10.18
N ASP A 196 -16.76 -22.22 11.18
CA ASP A 196 -17.13 -22.89 12.43
C ASP A 196 -18.02 -24.12 12.16
N GLY A 197 -17.82 -25.18 12.94
CA GLY A 197 -18.59 -26.41 12.81
C GLY A 197 -20.09 -26.19 13.01
N ARG A 198 -20.90 -26.91 12.22
CA ARG A 198 -22.37 -26.98 12.31
C ARG A 198 -22.81 -28.43 12.27
N ASP A 199 -23.93 -28.73 12.94
CA ASP A 199 -24.51 -30.08 13.01
C ASP A 199 -23.47 -31.15 13.38
N ALA A 200 -22.78 -30.97 14.50
CA ALA A 200 -21.70 -31.86 14.95
C ALA A 200 -20.53 -32.03 13.93
N GLY A 201 -20.29 -31.02 13.09
CA GLY A 201 -19.19 -31.00 12.12
C GLY A 201 -19.55 -31.42 10.70
N VAL A 202 -20.82 -31.79 10.44
CA VAL A 202 -21.31 -32.18 9.11
C VAL A 202 -21.32 -30.99 8.13
N ARG A 203 -21.54 -29.77 8.64
CA ARG A 203 -21.52 -28.54 7.84
C ARG A 203 -20.53 -27.54 8.42
N LYS A 204 -20.10 -26.61 7.58
CA LYS A 204 -19.35 -25.42 7.99
C LYS A 204 -20.26 -24.20 7.96
N HIS A 205 -19.97 -23.23 8.81
CA HIS A 205 -20.68 -21.96 8.81
C HIS A 205 -20.29 -21.10 7.61
N GLU A 206 -21.28 -20.72 6.79
CA GLU A 206 -21.08 -19.94 5.55
C GLU A 206 -21.30 -18.43 5.75
N GLY A 207 -20.96 -17.92 6.93
CA GLY A 207 -21.14 -16.50 7.26
C GLY A 207 -20.55 -16.16 8.62
N VAL A 208 -21.03 -15.08 9.20
CA VAL A 208 -20.73 -14.68 10.58
C VAL A 208 -22.04 -14.33 11.28
N ASP A 209 -22.14 -14.66 12.57
CA ASP A 209 -23.30 -14.27 13.38
C ASP A 209 -22.99 -13.00 14.15
N ILE A 210 -23.90 -12.03 14.07
CA ILE A 210 -23.77 -10.71 14.69
C ILE A 210 -24.90 -10.56 15.70
N PHE A 211 -24.56 -10.71 16.98
CA PHE A 211 -25.49 -10.70 18.10
C PHE A 211 -25.83 -9.28 18.52
N ALA A 212 -27.13 -8.98 18.63
CA ALA A 212 -27.65 -7.76 19.25
C ALA A 212 -29.06 -8.04 19.80
N LYS A 213 -29.73 -7.02 20.36
CA LYS A 213 -31.10 -7.17 20.87
C LYS A 213 -32.05 -7.54 19.72
N ARG A 214 -33.07 -8.37 19.98
CA ARG A 214 -34.19 -8.55 19.05
C ARG A 214 -34.75 -7.18 18.65
N LEU A 215 -35.19 -7.06 17.40
CA LEU A 215 -35.68 -5.84 16.77
C LEU A 215 -34.61 -4.76 16.52
N THR A 216 -33.33 -5.06 16.75
CA THR A 216 -32.24 -4.16 16.31
C THR A 216 -32.33 -3.97 14.79
N PRO A 217 -32.25 -2.72 14.27
CA PRO A 217 -32.24 -2.48 12.83
C PRO A 217 -31.07 -3.19 12.13
N VAL A 218 -31.41 -4.03 11.16
CA VAL A 218 -30.48 -4.64 10.21
C VAL A 218 -30.45 -3.76 8.96
N VAL A 219 -29.25 -3.33 8.57
CA VAL A 219 -29.05 -2.32 7.53
C VAL A 219 -28.28 -2.86 6.33
N ALA A 220 -28.49 -2.25 5.17
CA ALA A 220 -27.77 -2.58 3.94
C ALA A 220 -26.27 -2.24 4.10
N ALA A 221 -25.41 -3.26 3.90
CA ALA A 221 -23.95 -3.12 4.06
C ALA A 221 -23.29 -2.42 2.87
N ALA A 222 -24.00 -2.36 1.73
CA ALA A 222 -23.62 -1.61 0.54
C ALA A 222 -24.87 -1.12 -0.20
N SER A 223 -24.72 -0.10 -1.05
CA SER A 223 -25.79 0.33 -1.95
C SER A 223 -25.98 -0.68 -3.08
N GLY A 224 -27.21 -0.93 -3.47
CA GLY A 224 -27.55 -1.82 -4.57
C GLY A 224 -28.99 -2.29 -4.52
N ARG A 225 -29.26 -3.43 -5.16
CA ARG A 225 -30.61 -3.92 -5.39
C ARG A 225 -30.91 -5.17 -4.57
N VAL A 226 -32.02 -5.15 -3.84
CA VAL A 226 -32.57 -6.33 -3.17
C VAL A 226 -32.97 -7.34 -4.25
N SER A 227 -32.24 -8.44 -4.35
CA SER A 227 -32.47 -9.45 -5.38
C SER A 227 -33.59 -10.42 -5.01
N ARG A 228 -33.76 -10.71 -3.72
CA ARG A 228 -34.81 -11.59 -3.21
C ARG A 228 -35.13 -11.27 -1.75
N VAL A 229 -36.37 -11.53 -1.37
CA VAL A 229 -36.87 -11.56 0.01
C VAL A 229 -37.70 -12.82 0.16
N GLY A 230 -37.59 -13.55 1.27
CA GLY A 230 -38.34 -14.80 1.41
C GLY A 230 -38.25 -15.43 2.80
N THR A 231 -38.80 -16.62 2.95
CA THR A 231 -38.66 -17.42 4.18
C THR A 231 -38.22 -18.83 3.82
N ASN A 232 -37.27 -19.39 4.57
CA ASN A 232 -36.82 -20.77 4.40
C ASN A 232 -36.53 -21.44 5.75
N ASN A 233 -36.36 -22.76 5.77
CA ASN A 233 -36.21 -23.53 7.01
C ASN A 233 -34.91 -23.21 7.78
N LEU A 234 -33.82 -22.92 7.06
CA LEU A 234 -32.52 -22.66 7.68
C LEU A 234 -32.44 -21.21 8.17
N GLY A 235 -32.42 -20.26 7.25
CA GLY A 235 -32.28 -18.83 7.53
C GLY A 235 -33.54 -18.15 8.07
N GLY A 236 -34.69 -18.81 8.12
CA GLY A 236 -35.93 -18.15 8.54
C GLY A 236 -36.32 -17.05 7.56
N LYS A 237 -36.63 -15.85 8.08
CA LYS A 237 -36.89 -14.66 7.25
C LYS A 237 -35.57 -14.06 6.78
N VAL A 238 -35.46 -13.85 5.47
CA VAL A 238 -34.18 -13.61 4.79
C VAL A 238 -34.27 -12.52 3.72
N VAL A 239 -33.19 -11.75 3.55
CA VAL A 239 -33.02 -10.75 2.49
C VAL A 239 -31.72 -11.04 1.74
N TRP A 240 -31.76 -10.98 0.42
CA TRP A 240 -30.57 -11.04 -0.44
C TRP A 240 -30.38 -9.71 -1.15
N LEU A 241 -29.20 -9.13 -1.03
CA LEU A 241 -28.83 -7.84 -1.60
C LEU A 241 -27.66 -8.04 -2.57
N LYS A 242 -27.78 -7.50 -3.78
CA LYS A 242 -26.69 -7.42 -4.76
C LYS A 242 -26.17 -5.99 -4.80
N PRO A 243 -24.96 -5.72 -4.29
CA PRO A 243 -24.35 -4.41 -4.40
C PRO A 243 -24.14 -4.02 -5.87
N ALA A 244 -24.20 -2.73 -6.17
CA ALA A 244 -24.11 -2.24 -7.56
C ALA A 244 -22.69 -2.30 -8.17
N ASP A 245 -21.66 -2.26 -7.33
CA ASP A 245 -20.25 -2.06 -7.70
C ASP A 245 -19.41 -3.35 -7.72
N ARG A 246 -20.01 -4.50 -7.39
CA ARG A 246 -19.30 -5.78 -7.19
C ARG A 246 -20.20 -6.97 -7.47
N ASN A 247 -19.58 -8.06 -7.89
CA ASN A 247 -20.26 -9.30 -8.24
C ASN A 247 -20.34 -10.27 -7.04
N ILE A 248 -20.98 -9.83 -5.96
CA ILE A 248 -21.27 -10.67 -4.78
C ILE A 248 -22.75 -10.55 -4.40
N THR A 249 -23.25 -11.51 -3.63
CA THR A 249 -24.57 -11.45 -3.01
C THR A 249 -24.41 -11.44 -1.49
N LEU A 250 -24.98 -10.44 -0.85
CA LEU A 250 -25.04 -10.31 0.61
C LEU A 250 -26.33 -10.98 1.10
N TYR A 251 -26.20 -11.85 2.08
CA TYR A 251 -27.30 -12.63 2.65
C TYR A 251 -27.52 -12.24 4.10
N TYR A 252 -28.76 -11.88 4.42
CA TYR A 252 -29.20 -11.48 5.76
C TYR A 252 -30.26 -12.47 6.22
N ALA A 253 -30.03 -13.15 7.34
CA ALA A 253 -30.90 -14.21 7.84
C ALA A 253 -31.27 -14.05 9.31
N HIS A 254 -32.19 -14.91 9.74
CA HIS A 254 -32.78 -14.98 11.08
C HIS A 254 -33.59 -13.74 11.46
N LEU A 255 -34.04 -12.96 10.47
CA LEU A 255 -34.75 -11.70 10.70
C LEU A 255 -36.07 -11.93 11.44
N ASP A 256 -36.45 -10.98 12.29
CA ASP A 256 -37.78 -10.92 12.90
C ASP A 256 -38.80 -10.39 11.88
N SER A 257 -38.42 -9.37 11.11
CA SER A 257 -39.20 -8.81 10.01
C SER A 257 -38.31 -8.34 8.86
N GLN A 258 -38.89 -8.34 7.65
CA GLN A 258 -38.29 -7.81 6.44
C GLN A 258 -39.01 -6.51 6.10
N LEU A 259 -38.26 -5.42 5.91
CA LEU A 259 -38.82 -4.10 5.65
C LEU A 259 -38.67 -3.68 4.18
N VAL A 260 -38.22 -4.60 3.34
CA VAL A 260 -38.04 -4.42 1.89
C VAL A 260 -38.65 -5.58 1.12
N THR A 261 -38.85 -5.40 -0.18
CA THR A 261 -39.29 -6.44 -1.12
C THR A 261 -38.28 -6.62 -2.25
N GLY A 262 -38.41 -7.73 -2.98
CA GLY A 262 -37.58 -7.99 -4.15
C GLY A 262 -37.67 -6.84 -5.17
N GLY A 263 -36.51 -6.39 -5.63
CA GLY A 263 -36.36 -5.32 -6.60
C GLY A 263 -36.19 -3.91 -6.04
N HIS A 264 -36.31 -3.71 -4.73
CA HIS A 264 -36.01 -2.42 -4.10
C HIS A 264 -34.54 -2.05 -4.27
N GLU A 265 -34.28 -0.80 -4.64
CA GLU A 265 -32.96 -0.18 -4.53
C GLU A 265 -32.78 0.33 -3.11
N VAL A 266 -31.62 0.08 -2.52
CA VAL A 266 -31.26 0.52 -1.17
C VAL A 266 -29.91 1.21 -1.20
N SER A 267 -29.77 2.23 -0.37
CA SER A 267 -28.50 2.87 -0.06
C SER A 267 -27.82 2.16 1.10
N ARG A 268 -26.49 2.19 1.12
CA ARG A 268 -25.70 1.76 2.28
C ARG A 268 -26.22 2.44 3.56
N GLY A 269 -26.60 1.65 4.56
CA GLY A 269 -27.16 2.11 5.83
C GLY A 269 -28.68 2.10 5.91
N ASP A 270 -29.40 1.90 4.80
CA ASP A 270 -30.87 1.78 4.83
C ASP A 270 -31.29 0.54 5.64
N THR A 271 -32.34 0.68 6.46
CA THR A 271 -32.85 -0.46 7.22
C THR A 271 -33.64 -1.39 6.30
N ILE A 272 -33.22 -2.64 6.22
CA ILE A 272 -33.81 -3.66 5.35
C ILE A 272 -34.60 -4.72 6.12
N GLY A 273 -34.43 -4.77 7.44
CA GLY A 273 -35.11 -5.73 8.30
C GLY A 273 -34.84 -5.43 9.77
N LEU A 274 -35.48 -6.22 10.64
CA LEU A 274 -35.24 -6.18 12.07
C LEU A 274 -34.68 -7.52 12.53
N MET A 275 -33.69 -7.47 13.43
CA MET A 275 -33.01 -8.66 13.95
C MET A 275 -33.97 -9.57 14.72
N GLY A 276 -33.86 -10.89 14.51
CA GLY A 276 -34.65 -11.89 15.19
C GLY A 276 -33.84 -13.13 15.52
N ASN A 277 -34.54 -14.27 15.53
CA ASN A 277 -33.94 -15.60 15.59
C ASN A 277 -34.81 -16.61 14.80
N THR A 278 -35.42 -16.19 13.69
CA THR A 278 -36.31 -17.08 12.92
C THR A 278 -35.53 -18.18 12.18
N GLY A 279 -36.23 -19.23 11.73
CA GLY A 279 -35.59 -20.39 11.09
C GLY A 279 -34.99 -21.33 12.13
N ASN A 280 -33.86 -21.96 11.81
CA ASN A 280 -33.21 -22.90 12.71
C ASN A 280 -32.57 -22.24 13.95
N ALA A 281 -32.49 -20.91 13.99
CA ALA A 281 -31.98 -20.13 15.12
C ALA A 281 -32.98 -19.95 16.27
N GLN A 282 -34.21 -20.50 16.18
CA GLN A 282 -35.31 -20.19 17.10
C GLN A 282 -35.01 -20.44 18.59
N THR A 283 -34.12 -21.40 18.88
CA THR A 283 -33.69 -21.76 20.24
C THR A 283 -32.42 -21.02 20.72
N THR A 284 -31.87 -20.13 19.90
CA THR A 284 -30.65 -19.37 20.19
C THR A 284 -30.95 -17.90 20.51
N ALA A 285 -29.94 -17.20 21.04
CA ALA A 285 -30.02 -15.76 21.24
C ALA A 285 -30.23 -15.01 19.90
N PRO A 286 -31.00 -13.90 19.87
CA PRO A 286 -31.17 -13.10 18.66
C PRO A 286 -29.84 -12.67 18.03
N HIS A 287 -29.73 -12.88 16.73
CA HIS A 287 -28.56 -12.52 15.94
C HIS A 287 -28.92 -12.35 14.48
N LEU A 288 -28.08 -11.62 13.75
CA LEU A 288 -28.07 -11.61 12.30
C LEU A 288 -27.03 -12.63 11.83
N HIS A 289 -27.45 -13.64 11.08
CA HIS A 289 -26.51 -14.39 10.25
C HIS A 289 -26.27 -13.57 8.97
N PHE A 290 -25.01 -13.19 8.73
CA PHE A 290 -24.57 -12.44 7.57
C PHE A 290 -23.61 -13.27 6.72
N GLY A 291 -24.02 -13.58 5.49
CA GLY A 291 -23.24 -14.35 4.53
C GLY A 291 -22.85 -13.52 3.30
N ILE A 292 -21.70 -13.83 2.71
CA ILE A 292 -21.26 -13.26 1.43
C ILE A 292 -21.05 -14.40 0.45
N TYR A 293 -21.73 -14.34 -0.69
CA TYR A 293 -21.69 -15.35 -1.73
C TYR A 293 -21.12 -14.79 -3.03
N THR A 294 -20.14 -15.50 -3.58
CA THR A 294 -19.53 -15.23 -4.89
C THR A 294 -19.96 -16.29 -5.90
N ALA A 295 -19.49 -16.20 -7.15
CA ALA A 295 -19.66 -17.27 -8.13
C ALA A 295 -19.02 -18.60 -7.69
N ASN A 296 -18.03 -18.56 -6.78
CA ASN A 296 -17.29 -19.72 -6.30
C ASN A 296 -17.80 -20.25 -4.95
N GLY A 297 -18.91 -19.71 -4.43
CA GLY A 297 -19.48 -20.09 -3.13
C GLY A 297 -19.33 -19.02 -2.05
N ALA A 298 -19.57 -19.42 -0.80
CA ALA A 298 -19.50 -18.55 0.36
C ALA A 298 -18.05 -18.17 0.71
N VAL A 299 -17.86 -16.91 1.11
CA VAL A 299 -16.56 -16.38 1.55
C VAL A 299 -16.67 -15.80 2.95
N ASP A 300 -15.54 -15.76 3.65
CA ASP A 300 -15.43 -15.17 4.99
C ASP A 300 -15.85 -13.69 4.97
N PRO A 301 -16.89 -13.27 5.72
CA PRO A 301 -17.31 -11.88 5.77
C PRO A 301 -16.38 -10.96 6.56
N MET A 302 -15.52 -11.51 7.44
CA MET A 302 -14.75 -10.69 8.38
C MET A 302 -13.79 -9.71 7.69
N PRO A 303 -13.03 -10.09 6.65
CA PRO A 303 -12.21 -9.14 5.88
C PRO A 303 -13.00 -7.96 5.27
N PHE A 304 -14.27 -8.18 4.90
CA PHE A 304 -15.13 -7.13 4.33
C PHE A 304 -15.65 -6.16 5.38
N LEU A 305 -15.89 -6.63 6.61
CA LEU A 305 -16.56 -5.88 7.67
C LEU A 305 -15.61 -5.27 8.69
N LYS A 306 -14.55 -5.99 9.04
CA LYS A 306 -13.64 -5.64 10.12
C LYS A 306 -12.30 -6.38 9.95
N PRO A 307 -11.40 -5.89 9.07
CA PRO A 307 -10.11 -6.52 8.83
C PRO A 307 -9.09 -6.27 9.96
N ASP A 308 -9.39 -5.39 10.93
CA ASP A 308 -8.50 -5.03 12.06
C ASP A 308 -7.09 -4.55 11.65
N LYS A 309 -7.03 -3.80 10.52
CA LYS A 309 -5.79 -3.34 9.87
C LYS A 309 -5.76 -1.84 9.58
N SER A 310 -6.44 -1.02 10.38
CA SER A 310 -6.56 0.43 10.16
C SER A 310 -5.49 1.29 10.84
N SER A 311 -4.83 0.79 11.89
CA SER A 311 -3.88 1.58 12.69
C SER A 311 -2.46 1.00 12.67
N PRO A 312 -1.52 1.59 11.92
CA PRO A 312 -0.15 1.10 11.88
C PRO A 312 0.61 1.38 13.19
N PRO A 313 1.60 0.54 13.54
CA PRO A 313 2.39 0.72 14.76
C PRO A 313 3.20 2.01 14.70
N LYS A 314 3.18 2.82 15.78
CA LYS A 314 3.94 4.08 15.85
C LYS A 314 5.43 3.86 15.58
N ILE A 315 6.04 4.82 14.90
CA ILE A 315 7.49 4.91 14.70
C ILE A 315 8.09 5.42 16.02
N LEU A 316 8.96 4.63 16.64
CA LEU A 316 9.53 4.90 17.97
C LEU A 316 11.03 5.22 17.92
N VAL A 317 11.65 5.09 16.74
CA VAL A 317 13.05 5.48 16.56
C VAL A 317 13.20 7.00 16.59
N ASN A 318 14.24 7.50 17.24
CA ASN A 318 14.41 8.94 17.51
C ASN A 318 15.85 9.48 17.37
N ASN A 319 16.86 8.62 17.26
CA ASN A 319 18.26 9.03 17.31
C ASN A 319 18.86 9.40 15.95
N PHE A 320 18.26 8.91 14.87
CA PHE A 320 18.77 9.10 13.51
C PHE A 320 17.61 9.30 12.54
N SER A 321 17.88 10.04 11.47
CA SER A 321 16.93 10.36 10.41
C SER A 321 17.28 9.65 9.11
N PRO A 322 16.28 9.38 8.24
CA PRO A 322 16.56 9.03 6.85
C PRO A 322 17.54 10.03 6.19
N GLY A 323 18.53 9.49 5.48
CA GLY A 323 19.67 10.23 4.93
C GLY A 323 20.94 10.16 5.80
N ASP A 324 20.83 9.89 7.10
CA ASP A 324 21.99 9.83 7.99
C ASP A 324 22.91 8.66 7.64
N THR A 325 24.22 8.91 7.59
CA THR A 325 25.24 7.87 7.57
C THR A 325 25.56 7.45 9.01
N VAL A 326 25.43 6.15 9.29
CA VAL A 326 25.54 5.58 10.64
C VAL A 326 26.49 4.40 10.68
N ARG A 327 26.89 4.05 11.91
CA ARG A 327 27.65 2.83 12.21
C ARG A 327 26.70 1.73 12.66
N ILE A 328 26.84 0.54 12.12
CA ILE A 328 25.98 -0.62 12.36
C ILE A 328 26.78 -1.75 12.98
N LEU A 329 26.37 -2.26 14.13
CA LEU A 329 26.92 -3.48 14.73
C LEU A 329 26.41 -4.71 13.96
N THR A 330 27.28 -5.34 13.17
CA THR A 330 26.93 -6.51 12.33
C THR A 330 27.27 -7.85 13.01
N LYS A 331 28.34 -7.88 13.81
CA LYS A 331 28.78 -9.01 14.65
C LYS A 331 29.46 -8.45 15.90
N PRO A 332 29.71 -9.25 16.96
CA PRO A 332 30.50 -8.80 18.10
C PRO A 332 31.81 -8.14 17.64
N ASN A 333 32.00 -6.88 18.01
CA ASN A 333 33.14 -6.03 17.65
C ASN A 333 33.36 -5.79 16.14
N ARG A 334 32.37 -6.02 15.29
CA ARG A 334 32.41 -5.68 13.86
C ARG A 334 31.34 -4.67 13.49
N TYR A 335 31.77 -3.61 12.82
CA TYR A 335 30.95 -2.44 12.57
C TYR A 335 30.99 -2.05 11.10
N ALA A 336 29.84 -2.09 10.44
CA ALA A 336 29.68 -1.60 9.08
C ALA A 336 29.23 -0.14 9.05
N LEU A 337 29.42 0.49 7.90
CA LEU A 337 28.77 1.76 7.58
C LEU A 337 27.40 1.46 6.96
N GLY A 338 26.45 2.38 7.06
CA GLY A 338 25.28 2.37 6.20
C GLY A 338 24.53 3.68 6.22
N ILE A 339 23.65 3.87 5.24
CA ILE A 339 22.84 5.07 5.09
C ILE A 339 21.38 4.71 5.39
N ILE A 340 20.77 5.40 6.35
CA ILE A 340 19.37 5.17 6.69
C ILE A 340 18.49 5.59 5.52
N GLN A 341 17.71 4.65 4.99
CA GLN A 341 16.74 4.87 3.92
C GLN A 341 15.34 5.14 4.49
N ALA A 342 14.99 4.44 5.57
CA ALA A 342 13.72 4.67 6.25
C ALA A 342 13.77 4.34 7.75
N ALA A 343 12.92 5.04 8.50
CA ALA A 343 12.63 4.83 9.91
C ALA A 343 11.30 4.10 10.08
N MET A 344 11.31 3.00 10.85
CA MET A 344 10.14 2.15 11.10
C MET A 344 9.87 2.08 12.62
N LYS A 345 9.04 1.14 13.09
CA LYS A 345 8.67 0.99 14.51
C LYS A 345 9.89 1.06 15.46
N ASN A 346 10.77 0.05 15.40
CA ASN A 346 11.94 -0.10 16.30
C ASN A 346 13.25 -0.31 15.52
N SER A 347 13.22 -0.07 14.22
CA SER A 347 14.28 -0.45 13.30
C SER A 347 14.36 0.54 12.16
N TYR A 348 15.50 0.50 11.48
CA TYR A 348 15.76 1.28 10.29
C TYR A 348 15.92 0.34 9.10
N ARG A 349 15.43 0.78 7.94
CA ARG A 349 15.88 0.25 6.66
C ARG A 349 17.13 1.02 6.26
N ILE A 350 18.19 0.30 5.96
CA ILE A 350 19.52 0.86 5.70
C ILE A 350 20.06 0.25 4.41
N VAL A 351 20.76 1.06 3.63
CA VAL A 351 21.58 0.59 2.52
C VAL A 351 23.04 0.54 2.96
N LEU A 352 23.67 -0.61 2.76
CA LEU A 352 25.10 -0.79 2.99
C LEU A 352 25.92 -0.21 1.82
N PRO A 353 27.20 0.12 2.01
CA PRO A 353 28.07 0.69 0.97
C PRO A 353 28.12 -0.11 -0.33
N GLU A 354 27.98 -1.43 -0.23
CA GLU A 354 27.88 -2.37 -1.35
C GLU A 354 26.52 -2.35 -2.08
N GLY A 355 25.59 -1.47 -1.68
CA GLY A 355 24.26 -1.34 -2.27
C GLY A 355 23.21 -2.31 -1.74
N ILE A 356 23.55 -3.13 -0.74
CA ILE A 356 22.64 -4.11 -0.13
C ILE A 356 21.68 -3.41 0.82
N ASN A 357 20.38 -3.59 0.60
CA ASN A 357 19.34 -3.13 1.52
C ASN A 357 19.11 -4.15 2.65
N THR A 358 19.00 -3.67 3.89
CA THR A 358 18.73 -4.51 5.05
C THR A 358 17.92 -3.77 6.12
N THR A 359 17.32 -4.51 7.04
CA THR A 359 16.63 -3.99 8.22
C THR A 359 17.48 -4.23 9.46
N ILE A 360 17.68 -3.18 10.27
CA ILE A 360 18.53 -3.21 11.47
C ILE A 360 17.75 -2.67 12.66
N ASP A 361 17.82 -3.37 13.81
CA ASP A 361 17.26 -2.89 15.08
C ASP A 361 18.00 -1.62 15.52
N GLN A 362 17.26 -0.63 16.01
CA GLN A 362 17.83 0.65 16.42
C GLN A 362 18.98 0.54 17.44
N ARG A 363 19.00 -0.52 18.26
CA ARG A 363 20.06 -0.78 19.26
C ARG A 363 21.41 -1.16 18.64
N GLN A 364 21.41 -1.57 17.37
CA GLN A 364 22.62 -1.88 16.61
C GLN A 364 23.19 -0.65 15.90
N VAL A 365 22.49 0.49 15.93
CA VAL A 365 22.88 1.71 15.22
C VAL A 365 23.54 2.69 16.18
N SER A 366 24.67 3.26 15.75
CA SER A 366 25.45 4.23 16.53
C SER A 366 26.02 5.33 15.66
N THR A 367 26.44 6.42 16.30
CA THR A 367 27.01 7.60 15.64
C THR A 367 28.42 7.34 15.10
N LEU A 368 28.82 8.08 14.07
CA LEU A 368 30.18 8.13 13.53
C LEU A 368 31.04 9.27 14.12
N LYS A 369 30.75 9.73 15.34
CA LYS A 369 31.46 10.88 15.96
C LYS A 369 32.89 10.53 16.39
N SER A 370 33.11 9.31 16.89
CA SER A 370 34.41 8.83 17.32
C SER A 370 34.87 7.63 16.48
N PRO A 371 36.19 7.49 16.21
CA PRO A 371 36.72 6.32 15.52
C PRO A 371 36.66 5.06 16.38
N LEU A 372 36.70 3.90 15.72
CA LEU A 372 36.84 2.60 16.38
C LEU A 372 38.27 2.38 16.83
N ARG A 373 39.23 2.81 16.01
CA ARG A 373 40.67 2.72 16.26
C ARG A 373 41.42 3.63 15.31
N THR A 374 42.64 3.95 15.70
CA THR A 374 43.60 4.71 14.89
C THR A 374 44.69 3.75 14.41
N HIS A 375 45.14 3.92 13.17
CA HIS A 375 46.18 3.09 12.57
C HIS A 375 47.21 3.96 11.85
N LYS A 376 48.48 3.57 11.89
CA LYS A 376 49.54 4.21 11.10
C LYS A 376 49.84 3.31 9.91
N LEU A 377 49.66 3.84 8.70
CA LEU A 377 49.89 3.08 7.46
C LEU A 377 51.35 2.62 7.37
N LYS A 378 51.54 1.35 7.01
CA LYS A 378 52.87 0.73 6.82
C LYS A 378 53.40 0.86 5.38
N GLU A 379 52.52 1.21 4.46
CA GLU A 379 52.81 1.42 3.05
C GLU A 379 51.83 2.45 2.49
N THR A 380 52.13 2.98 1.32
CA THR A 380 51.23 3.89 0.61
C THR A 380 49.98 3.14 0.15
N GLN A 381 48.80 3.69 0.39
CA GLN A 381 47.52 3.09 0.03
C GLN A 381 46.62 4.05 -0.75
N LEU A 382 45.82 3.49 -1.66
CA LEU A 382 44.78 4.22 -2.36
C LEU A 382 43.53 4.38 -1.50
N LEU A 383 42.93 5.57 -1.56
CA LEU A 383 41.64 5.87 -0.96
C LEU A 383 40.56 5.79 -2.02
N TYR A 384 39.65 4.83 -1.90
CA TYR A 384 38.56 4.57 -2.83
C TYR A 384 37.26 5.27 -2.39
N HIS A 385 36.43 5.66 -3.37
CA HIS A 385 35.12 6.25 -3.08
C HIS A 385 34.11 5.21 -2.53
N GLN A 386 34.27 3.95 -2.92
CA GLN A 386 33.46 2.80 -2.48
C GLN A 386 34.38 1.64 -2.08
N PRO A 387 33.93 0.65 -1.28
CA PRO A 387 34.73 -0.50 -0.87
C PRO A 387 34.89 -1.54 -2.00
N ASP A 388 35.40 -1.09 -3.13
CA ASP A 388 35.60 -1.88 -4.35
C ASP A 388 36.90 -1.43 -5.04
N SER A 389 37.71 -2.37 -5.52
CA SER A 389 39.00 -2.08 -6.15
C SER A 389 38.88 -1.41 -7.52
N SER A 390 37.71 -1.49 -8.14
CA SER A 390 37.37 -0.80 -9.39
C SER A 390 36.73 0.58 -9.17
N ALA A 391 36.46 0.95 -7.91
CA ALA A 391 35.89 2.26 -7.60
C ALA A 391 36.87 3.39 -7.90
N ALA A 392 36.33 4.57 -8.18
CA ALA A 392 37.14 5.77 -8.41
C ALA A 392 38.06 6.06 -7.21
N HIS A 393 39.31 6.41 -7.51
CA HIS A 393 40.28 6.82 -6.51
C HIS A 393 40.01 8.27 -6.09
N VAL A 394 39.84 8.49 -4.79
CA VAL A 394 39.69 9.80 -4.18
C VAL A 394 41.05 10.49 -4.03
N SER A 395 42.03 9.75 -3.52
CA SER A 395 43.40 10.22 -3.32
C SER A 395 44.34 9.07 -2.98
N GLU A 396 45.62 9.37 -2.82
CA GLU A 396 46.63 8.46 -2.29
C GLU A 396 47.02 8.88 -0.86
N LEU A 397 47.23 7.91 0.02
CA LEU A 397 47.65 8.09 1.40
C LEU A 397 49.05 7.50 1.58
N LEU A 398 50.03 8.36 1.81
CA LEU A 398 51.44 7.96 1.90
C LEU A 398 51.72 7.08 3.13
N GLU A 399 52.74 6.24 3.02
CA GLU A 399 53.31 5.50 4.15
C GLU A 399 53.54 6.40 5.37
N GLY A 400 53.28 5.86 6.57
CA GLY A 400 53.45 6.57 7.83
C GLY A 400 52.29 7.52 8.17
N THR A 401 51.33 7.70 7.26
CA THR A 401 50.08 8.44 7.51
C THR A 401 49.28 7.80 8.64
N VAL A 402 48.92 8.60 9.65
CA VAL A 402 47.96 8.20 10.69
C VAL A 402 46.54 8.42 10.18
N ILE A 403 45.70 7.41 10.35
CA ILE A 403 44.30 7.35 9.89
C ILE A 403 43.38 6.86 11.00
N ASP A 404 42.14 7.33 10.97
CA ASP A 404 41.08 6.92 11.88
C ASP A 404 40.09 6.00 11.16
N ILE A 405 39.91 4.80 11.69
CA ILE A 405 39.00 3.78 11.15
C ILE A 405 37.66 3.90 11.84
N PHE A 406 36.59 4.07 11.05
CA PHE A 406 35.23 4.29 11.55
C PHE A 406 34.31 3.09 11.33
N ALA A 407 34.57 2.28 10.32
CA ALA A 407 33.80 1.08 9.99
C ALA A 407 34.61 0.15 9.07
N GLU A 408 34.06 -1.03 8.78
CA GLU A 408 34.59 -1.99 7.83
C GLU A 408 33.50 -2.52 6.90
N SER A 409 33.87 -2.86 5.66
CA SER A 409 33.03 -3.61 4.72
C SER A 409 33.92 -4.54 3.92
N ASN A 410 33.59 -5.83 3.86
CA ASN A 410 34.39 -6.86 3.17
C ASN A 410 35.89 -6.77 3.53
N SER A 411 36.73 -6.51 2.53
CA SER A 411 38.18 -6.36 2.63
C SER A 411 38.64 -4.89 2.71
N TYR A 412 37.76 -3.98 3.14
CA TYR A 412 38.06 -2.55 3.26
C TYR A 412 37.74 -1.97 4.64
N TYR A 413 38.49 -0.93 5.02
CA TYR A 413 38.19 -0.04 6.14
C TYR A 413 37.68 1.30 5.64
N PHE A 414 36.60 1.79 6.25
CA PHE A 414 36.16 3.16 6.06
C PHE A 414 36.93 4.09 7.00
N ILE A 415 37.52 5.14 6.43
CA ILE A 415 38.32 6.11 7.16
C ILE A 415 37.79 7.53 6.96
N LYS A 416 38.06 8.38 7.95
CA LYS A 416 37.94 9.84 7.80
C LYS A 416 39.25 10.49 8.18
N LYS A 417 39.71 11.44 7.37
CA LYS A 417 40.90 12.25 7.65
C LYS A 417 40.69 13.65 7.09
N ASN A 418 40.71 14.65 7.96
CA ASN A 418 40.35 16.04 7.63
C ASN A 418 38.96 16.07 6.96
N ASP A 419 38.82 16.80 5.84
CA ASP A 419 37.58 16.91 5.06
C ASP A 419 37.37 15.76 4.06
N ARG A 420 38.20 14.70 4.12
CA ARG A 420 38.12 13.56 3.20
C ARG A 420 37.71 12.29 3.92
N SER A 421 36.89 11.50 3.25
CA SER A 421 36.51 10.16 3.68
C SER A 421 36.52 9.20 2.51
N GLY A 422 36.75 7.93 2.79
CA GLY A 422 36.76 6.89 1.77
C GLY A 422 37.14 5.54 2.34
N TRP A 423 37.48 4.62 1.45
CA TRP A 423 37.78 3.23 1.76
C TRP A 423 39.23 2.91 1.44
N ILE A 424 39.89 2.16 2.32
CA ILE A 424 41.24 1.61 2.09
C ILE A 424 41.19 0.10 2.23
N SER A 425 42.09 -0.63 1.57
CA SER A 425 42.20 -2.07 1.71
C SER A 425 42.71 -2.46 3.11
N LYS A 426 42.25 -3.60 3.63
CA LYS A 426 42.51 -4.06 5.01
C LYS A 426 43.95 -4.49 5.30
#